data_AF-A0A8T5UHU6-F1
#
_entry.id   AF-A0A8T5UHU6-F1
#
_cell.length_a   1.000
_cell.length_b   1.000
_cell.length_c   1.000
_cell.angle_alpha   90.00
_cell.angle_beta   90.00
_cell.angle_gamma   90.00
#
_symmetry.space_group_name_H-M   'P 1'
#
loop_
_entity.id
_entity.type
_entity.pdbx_description
1 polymer ?
#
loop_
_entity_poly.entity_id
_entity_poly.type
_entity_poly.pdbx_seq_one_letter_code
_entity_poly.pdbx_strand_id
1 'polypeptide(L)'
;MTSSDVKLSKSLENGIEFSCQMCGDCCRGFEEGEVYIYQDDITRLTEFLNITSNSELKKFARKYLKIIDDTFYWNEPGEEEGKTYTFKTLGFKFTGN
;
A
#
# COMPACT_ATOMS: atom_id res chain seq x y z
N MET A 1 19.47 19.22 -24.93
CA MET A 1 18.80 18.61 -23.77
C MET A 1 19.34 17.20 -23.66
N THR A 2 20.33 16.98 -22.78
CA THR A 2 20.95 15.68 -22.56
C THR A 2 20.01 14.84 -21.71
N SER A 3 19.19 14.02 -22.36
CA SER A 3 18.47 12.94 -21.70
C SER A 3 19.52 11.93 -21.23
N SER A 4 19.88 11.99 -19.96
CA SER A 4 20.72 10.97 -19.35
C SER A 4 19.91 9.68 -19.26
N ASP A 5 20.16 8.74 -20.17
CA ASP A 5 19.59 7.40 -20.10
C ASP A 5 19.94 6.78 -18.74
N VAL A 6 18.95 6.69 -17.86
CA VAL A 6 19.09 6.00 -16.57
C VAL A 6 19.16 4.51 -16.87
N LYS A 7 20.38 3.97 -16.95
CA LYS A 7 20.60 2.53 -17.03
C LYS A 7 20.37 1.90 -15.67
N LEU A 8 19.27 1.16 -15.54
CA LEU A 8 19.06 0.25 -14.43
C LEU A 8 20.16 -0.81 -14.42
N SER A 9 20.69 -1.14 -13.25
CA SER A 9 21.61 -2.27 -13.11
C SER A 9 20.90 -3.58 -13.43
N LYS A 10 21.59 -4.56 -14.02
CA LYS A 10 21.04 -5.89 -14.33
C LYS A 10 20.27 -6.54 -13.17
N SER A 11 20.67 -6.27 -11.92
CA SER A 11 20.00 -6.78 -10.72
C SER A 11 18.64 -6.17 -10.42
N LEU A 12 18.25 -5.10 -11.11
CA LEU A 12 16.99 -4.36 -10.93
C LEU A 12 16.08 -4.46 -12.16
N GLU A 13 16.49 -5.16 -13.22
CA GLU A 13 15.70 -5.31 -14.46
C GLU A 13 14.36 -5.99 -14.22
N ASN A 14 14.27 -6.87 -13.21
CA ASN A 14 13.04 -7.57 -12.82
C ASN A 14 12.34 -6.92 -11.61
N GLY A 15 12.78 -5.73 -11.18
CA GLY A 15 12.34 -5.11 -9.93
C GLY A 15 12.97 -5.73 -8.69
N ILE A 16 12.65 -5.17 -7.52
CA ILE A 16 13.02 -5.74 -6.22
C ILE A 16 11.82 -6.55 -5.72
N GLU A 17 11.98 -7.86 -5.64
CA GLU A 17 10.99 -8.71 -5.00
C GLU A 17 11.06 -8.52 -3.48
N PHE A 18 9.99 -8.00 -2.89
CA PHE A 18 9.85 -7.88 -1.45
C PHE A 18 9.09 -9.09 -0.90
N SER A 19 9.73 -9.84 -0.01
CA SER A 19 9.08 -10.92 0.75
C SER A 19 9.21 -10.63 2.25
N CYS A 20 8.08 -10.37 2.90
CA CYS A 20 8.03 -10.11 4.34
C CYS A 20 8.55 -11.32 5.12
N GLN A 21 9.69 -11.18 5.80
CA GLN A 21 10.27 -12.22 6.64
C GLN A 21 9.61 -12.33 8.03
N MET A 22 8.50 -11.62 8.25
CA MET A 22 7.83 -11.50 9.55
C MET A 22 8.75 -11.02 10.70
N CYS A 23 9.90 -10.40 10.37
CA CYS A 23 10.84 -9.87 11.37
C CYS A 23 10.31 -8.60 12.06
N GLY A 24 9.38 -7.91 11.39
CA GLY A 24 8.81 -6.66 11.85
C GLY A 24 9.69 -5.45 11.55
N ASP A 25 10.92 -5.59 11.07
CA ASP A 25 11.83 -4.45 10.87
C ASP A 25 11.34 -3.46 9.81
N CYS A 26 10.75 -3.94 8.72
CA CYS A 26 10.12 -3.10 7.69
C CYS A 26 8.80 -2.46 8.16
N CYS A 27 8.18 -3.00 9.20
CA CYS A 27 6.91 -2.51 9.77
C CYS A 27 7.13 -1.70 11.06
N ARG A 28 8.36 -1.68 11.61
CA ARG A 28 8.79 -0.99 12.84
C ARG A 28 9.47 0.34 12.52
N GLY A 29 8.94 1.06 11.53
CA GLY A 29 9.36 2.44 11.26
C GLY A 29 8.75 3.40 12.29
N PHE A 30 9.52 4.42 12.69
CA PHE A 30 8.99 5.60 13.41
C PHE A 30 8.08 6.45 12.53
N GLU A 31 8.16 6.31 11.21
CA GLU A 31 7.31 7.00 10.27
C GLU A 31 6.01 6.20 10.05
N GLU A 32 4.87 6.87 10.27
CA GLU A 32 3.56 6.32 9.95
C GLU A 32 3.50 5.97 8.45
N GLY A 33 3.11 4.74 8.14
CA GLY A 33 3.03 4.24 6.77
C GLY A 33 1.69 3.60 6.49
N GLU A 34 1.25 3.70 5.24
CA GLU A 34 0.00 3.11 4.76
C GLU A 34 0.33 2.04 3.72
N VAL A 35 -0.17 0.83 3.92
CA VAL A 35 -0.13 -0.23 2.90
C VAL A 35 -1.53 -0.35 2.32
N TYR A 36 -1.66 0.00 1.04
CA TYR A 36 -2.90 -0.17 0.28
C TYR A 36 -3.23 -1.65 0.13
N ILE A 37 -4.47 -2.02 0.43
CA ILE A 37 -4.93 -3.40 0.34
C ILE A 37 -6.29 -3.47 -0.36
N TYR A 38 -6.52 -4.56 -1.07
CA TYR A 38 -7.83 -4.84 -1.64
C TYR A 38 -8.73 -5.54 -0.63
N GLN A 39 -10.03 -5.55 -0.91
CA GLN A 39 -11.01 -6.24 -0.07
C GLN A 39 -10.69 -7.74 0.06
N ASP A 40 -10.20 -8.38 -1.00
CA ASP A 40 -9.83 -9.79 -0.99
C ASP A 40 -8.63 -10.06 -0.06
N ASP A 41 -7.69 -9.13 0.05
CA ASP A 41 -6.55 -9.24 0.96
C ASP A 41 -7.01 -9.17 2.42
N ILE A 42 -8.01 -8.32 2.71
CA ILE A 42 -8.64 -8.25 4.05
C ILE A 42 -9.29 -9.58 4.39
N THR A 43 -10.05 -10.16 3.47
CA THR A 43 -10.71 -11.47 3.66
C THR A 43 -9.66 -12.54 3.99
N ARG A 44 -8.63 -12.69 3.15
CA ARG A 44 -7.54 -13.65 3.36
C ARG A 44 -6.82 -13.43 4.69
N LEU A 45 -6.58 -12.18 5.09
CA LEU A 45 -5.91 -11.89 6.34
C LEU A 45 -6.79 -12.22 7.55
N THR A 46 -8.09 -11.94 7.49
CA THR A 46 -9.03 -12.29 8.56
C THR A 46 -9.16 -13.81 8.72
N GLU A 47 -9.14 -14.56 7.61
CA GLU A 47 -9.10 -16.03 7.63
C GLU A 47 -7.79 -16.55 8.25
N PHE A 48 -6.64 -16.01 7.83
CA PHE A 48 -5.33 -16.38 8.38
C PHE A 48 -5.23 -16.13 9.89
N LEU A 49 -5.84 -15.04 10.38
CA LEU A 49 -5.90 -14.68 11.79
C LEU A 49 -7.01 -15.41 12.57
N ASN A 50 -7.75 -16.33 11.94
CA ASN A 50 -8.91 -17.03 12.51
C ASN A 50 -9.99 -16.11 13.10
N ILE A 51 -10.17 -14.94 12.48
CA ILE A 51 -11.21 -13.98 12.87
C ILE A 51 -12.53 -14.45 12.27
N THR A 52 -13.40 -15.02 13.08
CA THR A 52 -14.66 -15.63 12.62
C THR A 52 -15.90 -14.87 13.09
N SER A 53 -15.81 -14.10 14.17
CA SER A 53 -16.94 -13.33 14.67
C SER A 53 -17.01 -11.92 14.06
N ASN A 54 -18.24 -11.47 13.76
CA ASN A 54 -18.49 -10.08 13.32
C ASN A 54 -17.97 -9.03 14.32
N SER A 55 -17.90 -9.38 15.60
CA SER A 55 -17.40 -8.48 16.64
C SER A 55 -15.88 -8.30 16.58
N GLU A 56 -15.14 -9.37 16.29
CA GLU A 56 -13.68 -9.34 16.12
C GLU A 56 -13.30 -8.67 14.81
N LEU A 57 -14.05 -8.92 13.74
CA LEU A 57 -13.91 -8.21 12.46
C LEU A 57 -14.03 -6.69 12.64
N LYS A 58 -15.04 -6.23 13.41
CA LYS A 58 -15.19 -4.79 13.72
C LYS A 58 -14.02 -4.25 14.54
N LYS A 59 -13.51 -5.00 15.51
CA LYS A 59 -12.35 -4.59 16.32
C LYS A 59 -11.08 -4.51 15.47
N PHE A 60 -10.87 -5.51 14.63
CA PHE A 60 -9.77 -5.59 13.67
C PHE A 60 -9.80 -4.39 12.72
N ALA A 61 -10.94 -4.15 12.06
CA ALA A 61 -11.11 -3.05 11.13
C ALA A 61 -10.84 -1.69 11.79
N ARG A 62 -11.38 -1.46 12.99
CA ARG A 62 -11.14 -0.19 13.72
C ARG A 62 -9.68 0.02 14.12
N LYS A 63 -8.95 -1.07 14.39
CA LYS A 63 -7.57 -0.99 14.88
C LYS A 63 -6.58 -0.83 13.75
N TYR A 64 -6.79 -1.54 12.65
CA TYR A 64 -5.78 -1.71 11.61
C TYR A 64 -6.19 -1.15 10.24
N LEU A 65 -7.48 -0.89 9.97
CA LEU A 65 -7.92 -0.37 8.67
C LEU A 65 -8.22 1.12 8.73
N LYS A 66 -7.83 1.83 7.66
CA LYS A 66 -8.15 3.23 7.41
C LYS A 66 -8.82 3.34 6.05
N ILE A 67 -9.83 4.20 5.95
CA ILE A 67 -10.38 4.61 4.65
C ILE A 67 -9.41 5.65 4.07
N ILE A 68 -8.85 5.34 2.91
CA ILE A 68 -8.06 6.29 2.14
C ILE A 68 -8.98 6.81 1.04
N ASP A 69 -9.17 8.12 1.04
CA ASP A 69 -9.98 8.85 0.07
C ASP A 69 -9.08 9.98 -0.43
N ASP A 70 -8.30 9.67 -1.47
CA ASP A 70 -7.23 10.55 -1.92
C ASP A 70 -7.48 10.99 -3.36
N THR A 71 -7.01 12.20 -3.66
CA THR A 71 -7.17 12.84 -4.96
C THR A 71 -5.84 13.40 -5.40
N PHE A 72 -5.36 12.91 -6.55
CA PHE A 72 -4.08 13.35 -7.12
C PHE A 72 -4.27 13.81 -8.56
N TYR A 73 -3.46 14.79 -8.94
CA TYR A 73 -3.38 15.26 -10.33
C TYR A 73 -2.25 14.51 -11.03
N TRP A 74 -2.55 13.90 -12.17
CA TRP A 74 -1.56 13.21 -12.97
C TRP A 74 -1.61 13.68 -14.41
N ASN A 75 -0.44 14.04 -14.94
CA ASN A 75 -0.28 14.42 -16.33
C ASN A 75 0.39 13.26 -17.08
N GLU A 76 -0.40 12.55 -17.88
CA GLU A 76 0.10 11.41 -18.66
C GLU A 76 1.10 11.90 -19.72
N PRO A 77 2.25 11.23 -19.88
CA PRO A 77 3.22 11.63 -20.89
C PRO A 77 2.61 11.61 -22.30
N GLY A 78 2.47 12.78 -22.92
CA GLY A 78 1.91 12.94 -24.26
C GLY A 78 0.50 13.50 -24.33
N GLU A 79 -0.17 13.75 -23.20
CA GLU A 79 -1.42 14.52 -23.17
C GLU A 79 -1.15 16.03 -22.96
N GLU A 80 -1.98 16.88 -23.58
CA GLU A 80 -1.88 18.35 -23.45
C GLU A 80 -2.40 18.86 -22.10
N GLU A 81 -3.29 18.11 -21.44
CA GLU A 81 -3.85 18.43 -20.13
C GLU A 81 -3.81 17.20 -19.21
N GLY A 82 -3.36 17.39 -17.97
CA GLY A 82 -3.44 16.35 -16.96
C GLY A 82 -4.85 16.19 -16.38
N LYS A 83 -5.10 15.03 -15.80
CA LYS A 83 -6.40 14.64 -15.22
C LYS A 83 -6.29 14.55 -13.70
N THR A 84 -7.38 14.88 -13.02
CA THR A 84 -7.52 14.65 -11.58
C THR A 84 -8.12 13.26 -11.35
N TYR A 85 -7.44 12.44 -10.58
CA TYR A 85 -7.86 11.10 -10.21
C TYR A 85 -8.25 11.10 -8.74
N THR A 86 -9.44 10.57 -8.44
CA THR A 86 -9.87 10.31 -7.07
C THR A 86 -10.04 8.81 -6.90
N PHE A 87 -9.50 8.27 -5.82
CA PHE A 87 -9.71 6.87 -5.47
C PHE A 87 -10.02 6.72 -3.99
N LYS A 88 -10.94 5.80 -3.73
CA LYS A 88 -11.35 5.42 -2.39
C LYS A 88 -11.02 3.96 -2.16
N THR A 89 -10.17 3.70 -1.18
CA THR A 89 -9.67 2.36 -0.87
C THR A 89 -9.49 2.16 0.64
N LEU A 90 -9.10 0.95 1.02
CA LEU A 90 -8.74 0.61 2.39
C LEU A 90 -7.21 0.50 2.48
N GLY A 91 -6.63 1.05 3.54
CA GLY A 91 -5.22 0.93 3.85
C GLY A 91 -5.01 0.34 5.23
N PHE A 92 -3.94 -0.43 5.41
CA PHE A 92 -3.44 -0.77 6.73
C PHE A 92 -2.79 0.44 7.38
N LYS A 93 -3.28 0.79 8.57
CA LYS A 93 -2.68 1.80 9.44
C LYS A 93 -1.63 1.13 10.32
N PHE A 94 -0.35 1.44 10.07
CA PHE A 94 0.73 1.10 10.99
C PHE A 94 1.07 2.34 11.83
N THR A 95 0.91 2.23 13.15
CA THR A 95 1.43 3.24 14.08
C THR A 95 2.71 2.69 14.69
N GLY A 96 3.85 3.32 14.41
CA GLY A 96 5.09 3.07 15.15
C GLY A 96 4.93 3.57 16.59
N ASN A 97 5.39 2.78 17.57
CA ASN A 97 5.55 3.20 18.96
C ASN A 97 7.04 3.39 19.23
#